data_AF-A0A7C6S7G2-F1
#
_entry.id   AF-A0A7C6S7G2-F1
#
_cell.length_a   1.000
_cell.length_b   1.000
_cell.length_c   1.000
_cell.angle_alpha   90.00
_cell.angle_beta   90.00
_cell.angle_gamma   90.00
#
_symmetry.space_group_name_H-M   'P 1'
#
loop_
_entity.id
_entity.type
_entity.pdbx_description
1 polymer ?
#
loop_
_entity_poly.entity_id
_entity_poly.type
_entity_poly.pdbx_seq_one_letter_code
_entity_poly.pdbx_strand_id
1 'polypeptide(L)' 'MWIRSQNGNILAYCQTLGFSEDGYGIAEVRDNCILILGDYETPEQAKYVMDMISQSVGHQVGVFQMPKEVRL' A
#
# COMPACT_ATOMS: atom_id res chain seq x y z
N MET A 1 2.65 -4.17 -10.00
CA MET A 1 1.48 -3.29 -10.25
C MET A 1 1.85 -1.85 -9.95
N TRP A 2 1.20 -0.85 -10.55
CA TRP A 2 1.44 0.53 -10.15
C TRP A 2 0.63 0.89 -8.91
N ILE A 3 1.28 1.52 -7.92
CA ILE A 3 0.64 2.04 -6.71
C ILE A 3 0.94 3.52 -6.60
N ARG A 4 -0.10 4.32 -6.40
CA ARG A 4 0.04 5.71 -5.97
C ARG A 4 -0.03 5.77 -4.45
N SER A 5 0.93 6.44 -3.83
CA SER A 5 0.96 6.63 -2.38
C SER A 5 -0.26 7.37 -1.86
N GLN A 6 -0.53 7.23 -0.56
CA GLN A 6 -1.67 7.82 0.14
C GLN A 6 -1.72 9.36 0.00
N ASN A 7 -0.56 10.01 0.06
CA ASN A 7 -0.44 11.46 -0.16
C ASN A 7 -0.45 11.87 -1.64
N GLY A 8 -0.46 10.92 -2.58
CA GLY A 8 -0.49 11.18 -4.02
C GLY A 8 0.86 11.55 -4.66
N ASN A 9 1.92 11.71 -3.86
CA ASN A 9 3.20 12.24 -4.33
C ASN A 9 4.07 11.19 -5.03
N ILE A 10 3.88 9.91 -4.73
CA ILE A 10 4.71 8.81 -5.23
C ILE A 10 3.85 7.91 -6.11
N LEU A 11 4.37 7.56 -7.29
CA LEU A 11 3.84 6.50 -8.15
C LEU A 11 4.93 5.47 -8.34
N ALA A 12 4.75 4.28 -7.77
CA ALA A 12 5.76 3.22 -7.75
C ALA A 12 5.23 1.96 -8.44
N TYR A 13 6.04 1.36 -9.30
CA TYR A 13 5.75 0.04 -9.84
C TYR A 13 6.20 -1.03 -8.84
N CYS A 14 5.28 -1.47 -7.98
CA CYS A 14 5.56 -2.37 -6.88
C CYS A 14 5.54 -3.83 -7.35
N GLN A 15 6.59 -4.60 -7.03
CA GLN A 15 6.62 -6.05 -7.23
C GLN A 15 6.26 -6.83 -5.96
N THR A 16 6.73 -6.32 -4.82
CA THR A 16 6.50 -6.92 -3.50
C THR A 16 6.07 -5.82 -2.54
N LEU A 17 5.06 -6.12 -1.72
CA LEU A 17 4.57 -5.23 -0.67
C LEU A 17 4.61 -5.97 0.65
N GLY A 18 4.84 -5.24 1.72
CA GLY A 18 4.79 -5.75 3.08
C GLY A 18 4.23 -4.69 4.02
N PHE A 19 4.10 -5.08 5.28
CA PHE A 19 3.80 -4.13 6.35
C PHE A 19 5.08 -3.46 6.85
N SER A 20 4.95 -2.26 7.41
CA SER A 20 5.97 -1.68 8.28
C SER A 20 6.19 -2.54 9.53
N GLU A 21 7.28 -2.31 10.25
CA GLU A 21 7.64 -3.08 11.45
C GLU A 21 6.58 -3.00 12.56
N ASP A 22 5.90 -1.85 12.68
CA ASP A 22 4.81 -1.63 13.63
C ASP A 22 3.44 -2.14 13.15
N GLY A 23 3.32 -2.50 11.87
CA GLY A 23 2.09 -3.00 11.25
C GLY A 23 1.10 -1.92 10.79
N TYR A 24 1.38 -0.63 10.98
CA TYR A 24 0.47 0.47 10.66
C TYR A 24 0.60 0.94 9.20
N GLY A 25 1.74 0.68 8.56
CA GLY A 25 2.04 1.10 7.21
C GLY A 25 2.13 -0.03 6.21
N ILE A 26 1.95 0.32 4.93
CA ILE A 26 2.25 -0.55 3.79
C ILE A 26 3.48 -0.01 3.09
N ALA A 27 4.47 -0.88 2.90
CA ALA A 27 5.77 -0.52 2.36
C ALA A 27 6.20 -1.41 1.19
N GLU A 28 7.00 -0.84 0.29
CA GLU A 28 7.78 -1.58 -0.69
C GLU A 28 9.26 -1.51 -0.28
N VAL A 29 9.96 -2.65 -0.34
CA VAL A 29 11.43 -2.67 -0.24
C VAL A 29 12.00 -2.67 -1.65
N ARG A 30 12.79 -1.64 -1.98
CA ARG A 30 13.45 -1.50 -3.28
C ARG A 30 14.87 -0.98 -3.07
N ASP A 31 15.87 -1.66 -3.64
CA ASP A 31 17.27 -1.24 -3.64
C ASP A 31 17.81 -0.86 -2.25
N ASN A 32 17.50 -1.68 -1.23
CA ASN A 32 17.81 -1.44 0.19
C ASN A 32 17.14 -0.20 0.82
N CYS A 33 16.18 0.41 0.13
CA CYS A 33 15.34 1.48 0.65
C CYS A 33 13.95 0.94 0.97
N ILE A 34 13.37 1.42 2.09
CA ILE A 34 11.98 1.17 2.45
C ILE A 34 11.16 2.38 1.99
N LEU A 35 10.18 2.13 1.13
CA LEU A 35 9.26 3.15 0.63
C LEU A 35 7.90 2.96 1.29
N ILE A 36 7.52 3.86 2.18
CA ILE A 36 6.19 3.87 2.80
C ILE A 36 5.18 4.43 1.78
N LEU A 37 4.21 3.61 1.40
CA LEU A 37 3.20 3.95 0.39
C LEU A 37 1.88 4.38 1.04
N GLY A 38 1.58 3.88 2.23
CA GLY A 38 0.44 4.30 3.04
C GLY A 38 0.71 4.04 4.52
N ASP A 39 0.10 4.84 5.36
CA ASP A 39 0.20 4.81 6.81
C ASP A 39 -1.20 4.99 7.41
N TYR A 40 -1.55 4.17 8.40
CA TYR A 40 -2.91 4.03 8.91
C TYR A 40 -2.96 4.12 10.43
N GLU A 41 -4.15 4.37 10.98
CA GLU A 41 -4.31 4.56 12.44
C GLU A 41 -4.32 3.25 13.20
N THR A 42 -4.62 2.12 12.54
CA THR A 42 -4.59 0.78 13.17
C THR A 42 -4.02 -0.28 12.22
N PRO A 43 -3.44 -1.38 12.75
CA PRO A 43 -2.98 -2.49 11.93
C PRO A 43 -4.10 -3.16 11.11
N GLU A 44 -5.34 -3.15 11.61
CA GLU A 44 -6.50 -3.67 10.89
C GLU A 44 -6.83 -2.83 9.64
N GLN A 45 -6.67 -1.50 9.72
CA GLN A 45 -6.83 -0.63 8.55
C GLN A 45 -5.75 -0.93 7.51
N ALA A 46 -4.49 -1.07 7.92
CA ALA A 46 -3.40 -1.44 7.02
C ALA A 46 -3.66 -2.81 6.35
N LYS A 47 -4.10 -3.80 7.14
CA LYS A 47 -4.46 -5.12 6.64
C LYS A 47 -5.61 -5.06 5.63
N TYR A 48 -6.66 -4.29 5.94
CA TYR A 48 -7.79 -4.09 5.03
C TYR A 48 -7.34 -3.54 3.67
N VAL A 49 -6.43 -2.56 3.66
CA VAL A 49 -5.89 -2.03 2.40
C VAL A 49 -5.02 -3.06 1.67
N MET A 50 -4.24 -3.88 2.38
CA MET A 50 -3.49 -4.97 1.75
C MET A 50 -4.44 -5.99 1.07
N ASP A 51 -5.60 -6.26 1.66
CA ASP A 51 -6.63 -7.10 1.06
C ASP A 51 -7.24 -6.42 -0.20
N MET A 52 -7.48 -5.11 -0.17
CA MET A 52 -7.91 -4.33 -1.35
C MET A 52 -6.88 -4.40 -2.49
N ILE A 53 -5.59 -4.30 -2.18
CA ILE A 53 -4.50 -4.40 -3.16
C ILE A 53 -4.50 -5.79 -3.80
N SER A 54 -4.58 -6.83 -2.97
CA SER A 54 -4.65 -8.22 -3.42
C SER A 54 -5.81 -8.46 -4.38
N GLN A 55 -7.00 -7.93 -4.06
CA GLN A 55 -8.17 -7.99 -4.94
C GLN A 55 -7.96 -7.21 -6.24
N SER A 56 -7.29 -6.06 -6.18
CA SER A 56 -7.03 -5.21 -7.36
C SER A 56 -6.04 -5.83 -8.35
N VAL A 57 -5.06 -6.59 -7.85
CA VAL A 57 -4.17 -7.40 -8.71
C VAL A 57 -4.98 -8.43 -9.51
N GLY A 58 -5.94 -9.10 -8.85
CA GLY A 58 -6.83 -10.07 -9.51
C GLY A 58 -7.68 -9.47 -10.62
N HIS A 59 -8.05 -8.18 -10.51
CA HIS A 59 -8.88 -7.47 -11.49
C HIS A 59 -8.08 -6.70 -12.55
N GLN A 60 -6.75 -6.86 -12.63
CA GLN A 60 -5.86 -6.14 -13.56
C GLN A 60 -6.00 -4.61 -13.49
N VAL A 61 -6.16 -4.07 -12.28
CA VAL A 61 -6.19 -2.61 -12.09
C VAL A 61 -4.82 -2.03 -12.48
N GLY A 62 -4.81 -1.13 -13.47
CA GLY A 62 -3.57 -0.54 -14.00
C GLY A 62 -2.79 0.27 -12.98
N VAL A 63 -3.49 1.04 -12.13
CA VAL A 63 -2.93 1.81 -11.00
C VAL A 63 -3.86 1.70 -9.80
N PHE A 64 -3.33 1.20 -8.68
CA PHE A 64 -4.03 1.22 -7.39
C PHE A 64 -3.72 2.51 -6.64
N GLN A 65 -4.75 3.26 -6.25
CA GLN A 65 -4.60 4.44 -5.42
C GLN A 65 -4.78 4.05 -3.95
N MET A 66 -3.75 4.25 -3.12
CA MET A 66 -3.87 4.07 -1.68
C MET A 66 -4.97 4.99 -1.12
N PRO A 67 -5.91 4.46 -0.32
CA PRO A 67 -6.98 5.27 0.27
C PRO A 67 -6.40 6.21 1.33
N LYS A 68 -6.91 7.44 1.38
CA LYS A 68 -6.47 8.44 2.38
C LYS A 68 -6.94 8.09 3.79
N GLU A 69 -8.14 7.54 3.90
CA GLU A 69 -8.78 7.15 5.14
C GLU A 69 -9.42 5.77 4.97
N VAL A 70 -9.45 4.99 6.04
CA VAL A 70 -10.10 3.67 6.08
C VAL A 70 -11.04 3.66 7.27
N ARG A 71 -12.31 3.30 7.04
CA ARG A 71 -13.31 3.11 8.09
C ARG A 71 -13.77 1.65 8.03
N LEU A 72 -13.48 0.90 9.10
CA LEU A 72 -13.83 -0.51 9.26
C LEU A 72 -15.26 -0.68 9.76
#